data_AF-A0A8C9FPU6-F1
#
_entry.id   AF-A0A8C9FPU6-F1
#
_cell.length_a   1.000
_cell.length_b   1.000
_cell.length_c   1.000
_cell.angle_alpha   90.00
_cell.angle_beta   90.00
_cell.angle_gamma   90.00
#
_symmetry.space_group_name_H-M   'P 1'
#
loop_
_entity.id
_entity.type
_entity.pdbx_description
1 polymer ?
#
loop_
_entity_poly.entity_id
_entity_poly.type
_entity_poly.pdbx_seq_one_letter_code
_entity_poly.pdbx_strand_id
1 'polypeptide(L)'
;MVEDGASAVSSLVKPKDFLSLLWESLREQFNNPTSIPTHSCPLSPDLIRNEVECLKADFNRRIKEVLFNSLFSAYYVAFLPLCFVKSTQYYDMRWSCEHLIMVWINAFVMLTTQLLPPKYCDLLHRSAAHLGKWQKLEHGSYSNAPQHIWSENTIWPQGVLVRRSRCLYKAVGPYNVAVPSDVSHARFYFLFHRPLRLLNLLILIEGSVVCYQLYSLLRSEKWNHTLSMALILFCNYYVLFKLLRDRIVLGRAYSYPLNNYGLKAH
;
A
#
# COMPACT_ATOMS: atom_id res chain seq x y z
N MET A 1 -64.86 -16.45 29.27
CA MET A 1 -65.18 -15.35 28.33
C MET A 1 -63.97 -14.44 28.35
N VAL A 2 -63.02 -14.64 27.42
CA VAL A 2 -62.91 -14.01 26.09
C VAL A 2 -61.99 -12.77 26.16
N GLU A 3 -60.79 -12.93 25.55
CA GLU A 3 -59.96 -11.95 24.79
C GLU A 3 -59.51 -10.65 25.49
N ASP A 4 -58.36 -10.03 25.25
CA ASP A 4 -57.31 -10.13 24.23
C ASP A 4 -56.11 -9.25 24.65
N GLY A 5 -54.97 -9.33 23.94
CA GLY A 5 -54.10 -8.16 23.78
C GLY A 5 -52.59 -8.35 23.94
N ALA A 6 -51.98 -8.99 22.95
CA ALA A 6 -50.54 -8.89 22.69
C ALA A 6 -50.11 -7.44 22.43
N SER A 7 -48.93 -7.03 22.91
CA SER A 7 -48.14 -6.02 22.19
C SER A 7 -46.65 -6.36 22.28
N ALA A 8 -46.15 -6.80 21.14
CA ALA A 8 -44.76 -7.06 20.86
C ALA A 8 -43.98 -5.73 20.83
N VAL A 9 -42.95 -5.60 21.66
CA VAL A 9 -41.90 -4.59 21.47
C VAL A 9 -40.86 -5.18 20.51
N SER A 10 -41.22 -5.22 19.23
CA SER A 10 -40.24 -5.32 18.14
C SER A 10 -39.95 -3.90 17.69
N SER A 11 -38.89 -3.31 18.25
CA SER A 11 -38.41 -2.00 17.83
C SER A 11 -37.84 -2.09 16.41
N LEU A 12 -38.68 -1.77 15.44
CA LEU A 12 -38.32 -1.60 14.04
C LEU A 12 -37.38 -0.39 13.92
N VAL A 13 -36.06 -0.63 13.95
CA VAL A 13 -35.04 0.39 13.68
C VAL A 13 -35.35 1.04 12.33
N LYS A 14 -35.59 2.35 12.31
CA LYS A 14 -35.98 3.06 11.09
C LYS A 14 -34.83 2.98 10.06
N PRO A 15 -35.13 2.73 8.78
CA PRO A 15 -34.10 2.61 7.74
C PRO A 15 -33.30 3.90 7.52
N LYS A 16 -33.83 5.06 7.91
CA LYS A 16 -33.12 6.34 7.87
C LYS A 16 -31.95 6.40 8.85
N ASP A 17 -32.09 5.81 10.04
CA ASP A 17 -31.04 5.81 11.07
C ASP A 17 -29.94 4.81 10.71
N PHE A 18 -30.29 3.68 10.11
CA PHE A 18 -29.31 2.72 9.60
C PHE A 18 -28.48 3.31 8.46
N LEU A 19 -29.11 3.98 7.48
CA LEU A 19 -28.38 4.60 6.37
C LEU A 19 -27.49 5.76 6.84
N SER A 20 -27.92 6.55 7.84
CA SER A 20 -27.06 7.60 8.40
C SER A 20 -25.88 6.99 9.15
N LEU A 21 -26.07 5.94 9.94
CA LEU A 21 -24.98 5.23 10.62
C LEU A 21 -24.01 4.57 9.63
N LEU A 22 -24.55 3.99 8.55
CA LEU A 22 -23.74 3.40 7.49
C LEU A 22 -22.97 4.47 6.72
N TRP A 23 -23.58 5.62 6.46
CA TRP A 23 -22.92 6.77 5.86
C TRP A 23 -21.85 7.37 6.78
N GLU A 24 -22.11 7.50 8.07
CA GLU A 24 -21.13 7.95 9.07
C GLU A 24 -19.97 6.97 9.18
N SER A 25 -20.25 5.67 9.25
CA SER A 25 -19.23 4.62 9.24
C SER A 25 -18.38 4.66 7.97
N LEU A 26 -19.00 4.75 6.78
CA LEU A 26 -18.27 4.94 5.53
C LEU A 26 -17.47 6.24 5.55
N ARG A 27 -18.04 7.34 6.04
CA ARG A 27 -17.39 8.64 6.12
C ARG A 27 -16.19 8.61 7.05
N GLU A 28 -16.25 7.92 8.18
CA GLU A 28 -15.14 7.71 9.09
C GLU A 28 -14.07 6.80 8.47
N GLN A 29 -14.46 5.69 7.85
CA GLN A 29 -13.52 4.80 7.14
C GLN A 29 -12.80 5.52 5.99
N PHE A 30 -13.48 6.42 5.28
CA PHE A 30 -12.90 7.19 4.19
C PHE A 30 -12.13 8.44 4.64
N ASN A 31 -12.51 9.07 5.76
CA ASN A 31 -11.91 10.34 6.20
C ASN A 31 -10.97 10.22 7.40
N ASN A 32 -10.85 9.06 8.06
CA ASN A 32 -9.90 8.90 9.16
C ASN A 32 -8.48 9.17 8.65
N PRO A 33 -7.87 10.31 8.99
CA PRO A 33 -6.47 10.53 8.68
C PRO A 33 -5.73 9.66 9.69
N THR A 34 -5.39 8.43 9.32
CA THR A 34 -4.40 7.67 10.10
C THR A 34 -3.23 8.60 10.34
N SER A 35 -2.89 8.85 11.62
CA SER A 35 -1.88 9.85 11.98
C SER A 35 -0.62 9.62 11.16
N ILE A 36 -0.37 10.48 10.18
CA ILE A 36 0.78 10.40 9.30
C ILE A 36 1.93 11.05 10.08
N PRO A 37 3.02 10.33 10.37
CA PRO A 37 4.19 10.95 10.99
C PRO A 37 4.65 12.14 10.15
N THR A 38 4.95 13.27 10.79
CA THR A 38 5.36 14.47 10.05
C THR A 38 6.85 14.38 9.75
N HIS A 39 7.23 14.47 8.47
CA HIS A 39 8.63 14.50 8.06
C HIS A 39 9.31 15.74 8.66
N SER A 40 10.32 15.54 9.49
CA SER A 40 11.04 16.64 10.13
C SER A 40 12.45 16.68 9.59
N CYS A 41 12.67 17.05 8.31
CA CYS A 41 13.96 17.02 7.59
C CYS A 41 15.18 17.21 8.51
N PRO A 42 15.73 16.16 9.14
CA PRO A 42 16.67 16.35 10.23
C PRO A 42 18.06 16.53 9.61
N LEU A 43 18.82 17.51 10.09
CA LEU A 43 20.20 17.73 9.63
C LEU A 43 21.19 16.73 10.25
N SER A 44 20.80 15.99 11.29
CA SER A 44 21.66 15.01 11.93
C SER A 44 21.46 13.59 11.38
N PRO A 45 22.53 12.85 11.07
CA PRO A 45 22.44 11.53 10.49
C PRO A 45 21.74 10.49 11.39
N ASP A 46 21.86 10.60 12.72
CA ASP A 46 21.23 9.64 13.64
C ASP A 46 19.71 9.81 13.72
N LEU A 47 19.21 11.04 13.67
CA LEU A 47 17.77 11.29 13.60
C LEU A 47 17.16 10.76 12.29
N ILE A 48 17.84 10.90 11.15
CA ILE A 48 17.39 10.34 9.87
C ILE A 48 17.28 8.81 9.94
N ARG A 49 18.27 8.14 10.56
CA ARG A 49 18.23 6.67 10.73
C ARG A 49 17.09 6.24 11.64
N ASN A 50 16.89 6.93 12.76
CA ASN A 50 15.81 6.64 13.70
C ASN A 50 14.43 6.85 13.06
N GLU A 51 14.27 7.92 12.29
CA GLU A 51 13.04 8.19 11.52
C GLU A 51 12.76 7.05 10.53
N VAL A 52 13.77 6.60 9.77
CA VAL A 52 13.62 5.48 8.83
C VAL A 52 13.25 4.18 9.54
N GLU A 53 13.85 3.86 10.69
CA GLU A 53 13.48 2.66 11.45
C GLU A 53 12.04 2.74 11.99
N CYS A 54 11.62 3.91 12.48
CA CYS A 54 10.24 4.14 12.90
C CYS A 54 9.26 3.97 11.72
N LEU A 55 9.56 4.56 10.57
CA LEU A 55 8.73 4.45 9.35
C LEU A 55 8.68 3.03 8.80
N LYS A 56 9.79 2.26 8.89
CA LYS A 56 9.80 0.84 8.55
C LYS A 56 8.88 0.04 9.46
N ALA A 57 8.94 0.30 10.78
CA ALA A 57 8.09 -0.37 11.76
C ALA A 57 6.61 -0.05 11.51
N ASP A 58 6.27 1.23 11.26
CA ASP A 58 4.89 1.64 10.97
C ASP A 58 4.38 1.07 9.63
N PHE A 59 5.21 1.07 8.58
CA PHE A 59 4.87 0.43 7.31
C PHE A 59 4.58 -1.07 7.50
N ASN A 60 5.45 -1.79 8.21
CA ASN A 60 5.24 -3.22 8.48
C ASN A 60 3.98 -3.47 9.31
N ARG A 61 3.69 -2.61 10.29
CA ARG A 61 2.45 -2.68 11.09
C ARG A 61 1.22 -2.50 10.19
N ARG A 62 1.20 -1.46 9.34
CA ARG A 62 0.10 -1.19 8.40
C ARG A 62 -0.09 -2.34 7.41
N ILE A 63 0.97 -2.92 6.85
CA ILE A 63 0.85 -4.06 5.93
C ILE A 63 0.30 -5.30 6.64
N LYS A 64 0.73 -5.58 7.87
CA LYS A 64 0.16 -6.68 8.67
C LYS A 64 -1.33 -6.46 8.93
N GLU A 65 -1.71 -5.23 9.26
CA GLU A 65 -3.10 -4.82 9.48
C GLU A 65 -3.95 -5.00 8.20
N VAL A 66 -3.46 -4.55 7.04
CA VAL A 66 -4.10 -4.77 5.74
C VAL A 66 -4.29 -6.27 5.45
N LEU A 67 -3.24 -7.08 5.64
CA LEU A 67 -3.30 -8.52 5.37
C LEU A 67 -4.30 -9.23 6.28
N PHE A 68 -4.28 -8.91 7.58
CA PHE A 68 -5.20 -9.51 8.54
C PHE A 68 -6.66 -9.10 8.25
N ASN A 69 -6.92 -7.80 8.07
CA ASN A 69 -8.27 -7.28 7.84
C ASN A 69 -8.84 -7.72 6.50
N SER A 70 -8.02 -7.83 5.44
CA SER A 70 -8.49 -8.35 4.15
C SER A 70 -8.84 -9.84 4.22
N LEU A 71 -8.02 -10.65 4.90
CA LEU A 71 -8.33 -12.06 5.15
C LEU A 71 -9.58 -12.24 5.99
N PHE A 72 -9.73 -11.46 7.06
CA PHE A 72 -10.91 -11.46 7.91
C PHE A 72 -12.17 -11.09 7.12
N SER A 73 -12.08 -10.05 6.28
CA SER A 73 -13.18 -9.65 5.39
C SER A 73 -13.59 -10.79 4.44
N ALA A 74 -12.63 -11.43 3.78
CA ALA A 74 -12.89 -12.56 2.90
C ALA A 74 -13.50 -13.76 3.65
N TYR A 75 -13.03 -14.02 4.87
CA TYR A 75 -13.56 -15.07 5.72
C TYR A 75 -15.04 -14.86 6.04
N TYR A 76 -15.43 -13.68 6.53
CA TYR A 76 -16.83 -13.43 6.92
C TYR A 76 -17.76 -13.23 5.72
N VAL A 77 -17.28 -12.59 4.64
CA VAL A 77 -18.12 -12.26 3.48
C VAL A 77 -18.30 -13.46 2.55
N ALA A 78 -17.25 -14.25 2.33
CA ALA A 78 -17.26 -15.30 1.28
C ALA A 78 -17.12 -16.72 1.83
N PHE A 79 -16.32 -16.96 2.87
CA PHE A 79 -16.12 -18.33 3.39
C PHE A 79 -17.21 -18.77 4.37
N LEU A 80 -17.54 -17.94 5.35
CA LEU A 80 -18.49 -18.29 6.42
C LEU A 80 -19.89 -18.69 5.89
N PRO A 81 -20.48 -18.03 4.87
CA PRO A 81 -21.75 -18.48 4.29
C PRO A 81 -21.69 -19.91 3.72
N LEU A 82 -20.53 -20.34 3.21
CA LEU A 82 -20.35 -21.69 2.67
C LEU A 82 -20.40 -22.76 3.77
N CYS A 83 -19.93 -22.44 4.98
CA CYS A 83 -20.00 -23.35 6.14
C CYS A 83 -21.44 -23.63 6.59
N PHE A 84 -22.38 -22.72 6.30
CA PHE A 84 -23.80 -22.86 6.65
C PHE A 84 -24.63 -23.50 5.53
N VAL A 85 -24.03 -23.82 4.38
CA VAL A 85 -24.73 -24.52 3.30
C VAL A 85 -25.03 -25.96 3.72
N LYS A 86 -26.30 -26.36 3.64
CA LYS A 86 -26.71 -27.74 3.93
C LYS A 86 -26.06 -28.72 2.96
N SER A 87 -25.63 -29.88 3.45
CA SER A 87 -24.99 -30.93 2.65
C SER A 87 -25.85 -31.48 1.50
N THR A 88 -27.16 -31.21 1.51
CA THR A 88 -28.11 -31.61 0.46
C THR A 88 -28.18 -30.62 -0.72
N GLN A 89 -27.54 -29.46 -0.61
CA GLN A 89 -27.57 -28.41 -1.63
C GLN A 89 -26.31 -28.47 -2.50
N TYR A 90 -26.48 -28.65 -3.81
CA TYR A 90 -25.37 -28.60 -4.75
C TYR A 90 -24.96 -27.15 -5.02
N TYR A 91 -23.70 -26.82 -4.79
CA TYR A 91 -23.12 -25.52 -5.14
C TYR A 91 -21.79 -25.70 -5.89
N ASP A 92 -21.43 -24.69 -6.67
CA ASP A 92 -20.21 -24.72 -7.47
C ASP A 92 -18.99 -24.34 -6.62
N MET A 93 -18.22 -25.34 -6.22
CA MET A 93 -17.02 -25.14 -5.40
C MET A 93 -15.94 -24.34 -6.13
N ARG A 94 -15.83 -24.47 -7.46
CA ARG A 94 -14.81 -23.73 -8.24
C ARG A 94 -15.13 -22.24 -8.23
N TRP A 95 -16.37 -21.91 -8.56
CA TRP A 95 -16.82 -20.51 -8.54
C TRP A 95 -16.72 -19.90 -7.14
N SER A 96 -17.05 -20.67 -6.10
CA SER A 96 -16.96 -20.20 -4.71
C SER A 96 -15.51 -19.89 -4.31
N CYS A 97 -14.56 -20.74 -4.71
CA CYS A 97 -13.13 -20.49 -4.49
C CYS A 97 -12.63 -19.26 -5.27
N GLU A 98 -13.03 -19.11 -6.54
CA GLU A 98 -12.71 -17.92 -7.34
C GLU A 98 -13.26 -16.66 -6.66
N HIS A 99 -14.53 -16.69 -6.25
CA HIS A 99 -15.21 -15.58 -5.55
C HIS A 99 -14.50 -15.19 -4.25
N LEU A 100 -14.11 -16.18 -3.43
CA LEU A 100 -13.33 -15.96 -2.21
C LEU A 100 -12.01 -15.22 -2.50
N ILE A 101 -11.27 -15.66 -3.52
CA ILE A 101 -10.00 -15.04 -3.92
C ILE A 101 -10.25 -13.60 -4.41
N MET A 102 -11.29 -13.37 -5.21
CA MET A 102 -11.61 -12.03 -5.72
C MET A 102 -12.01 -11.06 -4.60
N VAL A 103 -12.85 -11.50 -3.66
CA VAL A 103 -13.24 -10.69 -2.49
C VAL A 103 -12.00 -10.35 -1.65
N TRP A 104 -11.11 -11.33 -1.45
CA TRP A 104 -9.86 -11.11 -0.72
C TRP A 104 -8.94 -10.09 -1.40
N ILE A 105 -8.68 -10.24 -2.70
CA ILE A 105 -7.79 -9.31 -3.43
C ILE A 105 -8.41 -7.91 -3.46
N ASN A 106 -9.71 -7.78 -3.70
CA ASN A 106 -10.39 -6.48 -3.68
C ASN A 106 -10.27 -5.81 -2.30
N ALA A 107 -10.61 -6.53 -1.23
CA ALA A 107 -10.47 -6.02 0.13
C ALA A 107 -9.02 -5.62 0.44
N PHE A 108 -8.04 -6.42 0.00
CA PHE A 108 -6.62 -6.11 0.14
C PHE A 108 -6.22 -4.82 -0.57
N VAL A 109 -6.59 -4.63 -1.84
CA VAL A 109 -6.27 -3.40 -2.60
C VAL A 109 -6.96 -2.20 -1.95
N MET A 110 -8.26 -2.30 -1.65
CA MET A 110 -9.03 -1.23 -1.02
C MET A 110 -8.43 -0.79 0.31
N LEU A 111 -8.14 -1.73 1.22
CA LEU A 111 -7.50 -1.45 2.51
C LEU A 111 -6.09 -0.89 2.33
N THR A 112 -5.32 -1.38 1.35
CA THR A 112 -3.99 -0.81 1.05
C THR A 112 -4.12 0.66 0.65
N THR A 113 -5.10 1.03 -0.19
CA THR A 113 -5.30 2.43 -0.59
C THR A 113 -5.75 3.34 0.56
N GLN A 114 -6.35 2.78 1.61
CA GLN A 114 -6.78 3.53 2.80
C GLN A 114 -5.64 3.67 3.82
N LEU A 115 -4.93 2.57 4.11
CA LEU A 115 -3.86 2.56 5.11
C LEU A 115 -2.54 3.13 4.58
N LEU A 116 -2.31 3.13 3.27
CA LEU A 116 -1.13 3.72 2.62
C LEU A 116 -1.56 4.87 1.68
N PRO A 117 -1.99 6.02 2.22
CA PRO A 117 -2.38 7.15 1.41
C PRO A 117 -1.17 7.74 0.63
N PRO A 118 -1.40 8.47 -0.48
CA PRO A 118 -0.32 9.05 -1.29
C PRO A 118 0.65 9.95 -0.50
N LYS A 119 0.13 10.67 0.50
CA LYS A 119 0.94 11.52 1.40
C LYS A 119 1.94 10.69 2.23
N TYR A 120 1.53 9.51 2.67
CA TYR A 120 2.42 8.58 3.39
C TYR A 120 3.49 7.99 2.46
N CYS A 121 3.13 7.74 1.19
CA CYS A 121 4.12 7.33 0.18
C CYS A 121 5.14 8.43 -0.13
N ASP A 122 4.72 9.71 -0.15
CA ASP A 122 5.63 10.86 -0.30
C ASP A 122 6.57 10.99 0.91
N LEU A 123 6.06 10.82 2.14
CA LEU A 123 6.87 10.76 3.35
C LEU A 123 7.96 9.68 3.25
N LEU A 124 7.57 8.44 2.93
CA LEU A 124 8.51 7.33 2.78
C LEU A 124 9.54 7.59 1.68
N HIS A 125 9.13 8.24 0.59
CA HIS A 125 10.02 8.61 -0.49
C HIS A 125 11.06 9.65 -0.05
N ARG A 126 10.64 10.70 0.66
CA ARG A 126 11.55 11.74 1.18
C ARG A 126 12.56 11.18 2.17
N SER A 127 12.10 10.38 3.14
CA SER A 127 12.99 9.72 4.10
C SER A 127 13.96 8.75 3.40
N ALA A 128 13.50 8.02 2.37
CA ALA A 128 14.38 7.18 1.55
C ALA A 128 15.41 7.99 0.75
N ALA A 129 15.04 9.16 0.24
CA ALA A 129 15.95 10.06 -0.47
C ALA A 129 17.03 10.65 0.46
N HIS A 130 16.68 10.97 1.71
CA HIS A 130 17.64 11.42 2.74
C HIS A 130 18.55 10.28 3.26
N LEU A 131 18.05 9.06 3.30
CA LEU A 131 18.83 7.89 3.71
C LEU A 131 19.92 7.56 2.69
N GLY A 132 19.63 7.64 1.40
CA GLY A 132 20.55 7.28 0.34
C GLY A 132 20.77 5.75 0.19
N LYS A 133 21.65 5.38 -0.73
CA LYS A 133 22.03 3.98 -0.98
C LYS A 133 23.54 3.85 -1.17
N TRP A 134 24.07 2.76 -0.62
CA TRP A 134 25.41 2.27 -0.93
C TRP A 134 25.39 1.26 -2.07
N GLN A 135 26.25 1.45 -3.06
CA GLN A 135 26.58 0.43 -4.04
C GLN A 135 27.87 -0.27 -3.59
N LYS A 136 27.81 -1.58 -3.36
CA LYS A 136 29.01 -2.37 -3.11
C LYS A 136 29.84 -2.42 -4.39
N LEU A 137 31.11 -2.05 -4.30
CA LEU A 137 32.07 -2.22 -5.38
C LEU A 137 32.85 -3.50 -5.16
N GLU A 138 33.10 -4.22 -6.25
CA GLU A 138 33.98 -5.39 -6.24
C GLU A 138 35.46 -4.95 -6.19
N HIS A 139 36.28 -5.82 -5.62
CA HIS A 139 37.69 -5.60 -5.34
C HIS A 139 38.50 -5.50 -6.64
N GLY A 140 38.61 -4.29 -7.20
CA GLY A 140 39.49 -4.05 -8.35
C GLY A 140 39.38 -2.69 -9.02
N SER A 141 38.31 -1.93 -8.79
CA SER A 141 38.00 -0.81 -9.70
C SER A 141 38.65 0.55 -9.39
N TYR A 142 39.08 0.86 -8.15
CA TYR A 142 39.60 2.20 -7.82
C TYR A 142 40.62 2.18 -6.67
N SER A 143 41.91 2.01 -6.99
CA SER A 143 43.02 2.09 -6.02
C SER A 143 43.45 3.52 -5.66
N ASN A 144 43.11 4.51 -6.51
CA ASN A 144 43.70 5.85 -6.46
C ASN A 144 42.73 6.97 -6.03
N ALA A 145 41.48 6.63 -5.67
CA ALA A 145 40.52 7.61 -5.16
C ALA A 145 40.66 7.76 -3.64
N PRO A 146 40.45 8.96 -3.05
CA PRO A 146 40.50 9.16 -1.60
C PRO A 146 39.51 8.21 -0.91
N GLN A 147 40.04 7.24 -0.15
CA GLN A 147 39.21 6.27 0.58
C GLN A 147 38.95 6.82 1.98
N HIS A 148 37.72 7.19 2.26
CA HIS A 148 37.33 7.58 3.61
C HIS A 148 36.89 6.37 4.44
N ILE A 149 37.22 6.39 5.74
CA ILE A 149 36.70 5.42 6.72
C ILE A 149 35.26 5.80 7.02
N TRP A 150 34.35 4.83 7.03
CA TRP A 150 32.95 5.11 7.35
C TRP A 150 32.80 5.59 8.79
N SER A 151 32.06 6.69 8.97
CA SER A 151 31.67 7.23 10.26
C SER A 151 30.15 7.38 10.33
N GLU A 152 29.59 7.13 11.53
CA GLU A 152 28.15 7.21 11.79
C GLU A 152 27.66 8.66 11.75
N ASN A 153 28.48 9.61 12.16
CA ASN A 153 28.08 11.01 12.34
C ASN A 153 28.27 11.87 11.08
N THR A 154 28.63 11.27 9.94
CA THR A 154 28.94 12.00 8.71
C THR A 154 27.94 11.69 7.61
N ILE A 155 27.44 12.74 6.96
CA ILE A 155 26.60 12.64 5.77
C ILE A 155 27.53 12.56 4.56
N TRP A 156 27.43 11.47 3.80
CA TRP A 156 28.30 11.24 2.66
C TRP A 156 27.65 11.78 1.37
N PRO A 157 28.31 12.70 0.64
CA PRO A 157 27.79 13.21 -0.62
C PRO A 157 27.92 12.19 -1.76
N GLN A 158 27.21 12.43 -2.85
CA GLN A 158 27.16 11.53 -4.00
C GLN A 158 28.57 11.23 -4.55
N GLY A 159 28.83 9.95 -4.84
CA GLY A 159 30.06 9.51 -5.47
C GLY A 159 31.22 9.21 -4.52
N VAL A 160 31.11 9.56 -3.22
CA VAL A 160 32.18 9.27 -2.26
C VAL A 160 32.31 7.78 -2.01
N LEU A 161 33.57 7.34 -1.95
CA LEU A 161 33.96 5.96 -1.68
C LEU A 161 34.31 5.80 -0.21
N VAL A 162 33.60 4.89 0.44
CA VAL A 162 33.76 4.62 1.86
C VAL A 162 34.12 3.16 2.07
N ARG A 163 35.11 2.92 2.93
CA ARG A 163 35.54 1.58 3.30
C ARG A 163 34.89 1.16 4.62
N ARG A 164 34.22 -0.01 4.61
CA ARG A 164 33.72 -0.68 5.81
C ARG A 164 33.86 -2.19 5.68
N SER A 165 34.38 -2.85 6.72
CA SER A 165 34.46 -4.32 6.80
C SER A 165 35.08 -5.02 5.58
N ARG A 166 36.22 -4.49 5.07
CA ARG A 166 36.96 -4.97 3.88
C ARG A 166 36.27 -4.80 2.53
N CYS A 167 35.09 -4.21 2.46
CA CYS A 167 34.38 -3.89 1.21
C CYS A 167 34.39 -2.37 0.95
N LEU A 168 34.42 -2.00 -0.33
CA LEU A 168 34.32 -0.60 -0.77
C LEU A 168 32.86 -0.31 -1.16
N TYR A 169 32.33 0.81 -0.69
CA TYR A 169 30.97 1.23 -0.97
C TYR A 169 30.97 2.63 -1.61
N LYS A 170 30.22 2.81 -2.68
CA LYS A 170 30.00 4.11 -3.34
C LYS A 170 28.65 4.69 -2.93
N ALA A 171 28.63 5.96 -2.56
CA ALA A 171 27.39 6.69 -2.31
C ALA A 171 26.66 6.98 -3.64
N VAL A 172 25.42 6.51 -3.76
CA VAL A 172 24.59 6.67 -4.98
C VAL A 172 23.64 7.87 -4.88
N GLY A 173 23.18 8.18 -3.66
CA GLY A 173 22.23 9.28 -3.38
C GLY A 173 22.92 10.63 -3.15
N PRO A 174 22.16 11.75 -3.21
CA PRO A 174 22.68 13.09 -2.94
C PRO A 174 23.15 13.27 -1.49
N TYR A 175 22.43 12.66 -0.55
CA TYR A 175 22.77 12.54 0.87
C TYR A 175 22.74 11.06 1.21
N ASN A 176 23.86 10.51 1.71
CA ASN A 176 23.95 9.10 2.06
C ASN A 176 24.30 8.94 3.54
N VAL A 177 23.30 8.51 4.28
CA VAL A 177 23.33 8.31 5.74
C VAL A 177 23.13 6.84 6.10
N ALA A 178 22.68 6.03 5.14
CA ALA A 178 22.48 4.59 5.28
C ALA A 178 23.69 3.90 5.92
N VAL A 179 23.42 2.81 6.64
CA VAL A 179 24.47 1.97 7.22
C VAL A 179 24.98 1.03 6.12
N PRO A 180 26.25 1.14 5.66
CA PRO A 180 26.76 0.28 4.61
C PRO A 180 26.78 -1.16 5.11
N SER A 181 26.26 -2.08 4.31
CA SER A 181 26.02 -3.51 4.58
C SER A 181 24.64 -3.88 5.15
N ASP A 182 23.77 -2.93 5.51
CA ASP A 182 22.40 -3.29 5.94
C ASP A 182 21.48 -3.53 4.72
N VAL A 183 21.00 -4.77 4.58
CA VAL A 183 20.05 -5.19 3.54
C VAL A 183 18.70 -4.52 3.73
N SER A 184 18.32 -4.19 4.97
CA SER A 184 17.04 -3.59 5.29
C SER A 184 16.94 -2.15 4.74
N HIS A 185 18.01 -1.36 4.87
CA HIS A 185 18.13 -0.01 4.29
C HIS A 185 18.17 -0.05 2.78
N ALA A 186 18.87 -1.04 2.19
CA ALA A 186 18.91 -1.23 0.74
C ALA A 186 17.53 -1.58 0.15
N ARG A 187 16.75 -2.45 0.83
CA ARG A 187 15.38 -2.81 0.43
C ARG A 187 14.42 -1.64 0.59
N PHE A 188 14.51 -0.90 1.69
CA PHE A 188 13.71 0.30 1.93
C PHE A 188 13.95 1.35 0.84
N TYR A 189 15.22 1.66 0.55
CA TYR A 189 15.57 2.56 -0.53
C TYR A 189 15.05 2.05 -1.88
N PHE A 190 15.23 0.76 -2.20
CA PHE A 190 14.73 0.22 -3.46
C PHE A 190 13.20 0.33 -3.58
N LEU A 191 12.46 0.05 -2.51
CA LEU A 191 11.01 0.08 -2.54
C LEU A 191 10.45 1.51 -2.63
N PHE A 192 11.04 2.47 -1.91
CA PHE A 192 10.48 3.81 -1.72
C PHE A 192 11.19 4.93 -2.50
N HIS A 193 12.36 4.69 -3.10
CA HIS A 193 13.03 5.68 -3.96
C HIS A 193 12.19 6.06 -5.18
N ARG A 194 11.25 5.22 -5.61
CA ARG A 194 10.25 5.59 -6.61
C ARG A 194 8.85 5.29 -6.04
N PRO A 195 8.14 6.27 -5.48
CA PRO A 195 6.83 6.05 -4.84
C PRO A 195 5.80 5.51 -5.84
N LEU A 196 6.00 5.79 -7.13
CA LEU A 196 5.21 5.24 -8.23
C LEU A 196 5.30 3.71 -8.37
N ARG A 197 6.32 3.02 -7.83
CA ARG A 197 6.45 1.55 -7.96
C ARG A 197 5.34 0.82 -7.23
N LEU A 198 5.11 1.17 -5.96
CA LEU A 198 4.05 0.56 -5.15
C LEU A 198 2.69 0.83 -5.78
N LEU A 199 2.47 2.07 -6.22
CA LEU A 199 1.23 2.48 -6.85
C LEU A 199 0.99 1.79 -8.20
N ASN A 200 2.03 1.66 -9.04
CA ASN A 200 1.94 0.92 -10.30
C ASN A 200 1.67 -0.57 -10.07
N LEU A 201 2.23 -1.17 -9.02
CA LEU A 201 1.95 -2.56 -8.64
C LEU A 201 0.48 -2.73 -8.24
N LEU A 202 -0.05 -1.82 -7.41
CA LEU A 202 -1.47 -1.82 -7.02
C LEU A 202 -2.39 -1.66 -8.23
N ILE A 203 -2.08 -0.74 -9.14
CA ILE A 203 -2.84 -0.55 -10.39
C ILE A 203 -2.79 -1.80 -11.28
N LEU A 204 -1.63 -2.47 -11.35
CA LEU A 204 -1.49 -3.69 -12.13
C LEU A 204 -2.36 -4.82 -11.55
N ILE A 205 -2.33 -5.00 -10.23
CA ILE A 205 -3.15 -6.00 -9.53
C ILE A 205 -4.63 -5.70 -9.75
N GLU A 206 -5.06 -4.47 -9.46
CA GLU A 206 -6.47 -4.06 -9.60
C GLU A 206 -6.96 -4.15 -11.05
N GLY A 207 -6.16 -3.68 -12.01
CA GLY A 207 -6.47 -3.78 -13.42
C GLY A 207 -6.60 -5.23 -13.88
N SER A 208 -5.73 -6.12 -13.39
CA SER A 208 -5.82 -7.56 -13.70
C SER A 208 -7.10 -8.18 -13.15
N VAL A 209 -7.50 -7.81 -11.93
CA VAL A 209 -8.76 -8.27 -11.30
C VAL A 209 -9.98 -7.77 -12.07
N VAL A 210 -10.02 -6.48 -12.42
CA VAL A 210 -11.12 -5.89 -13.21
C VAL A 210 -11.24 -6.57 -14.58
N CYS A 211 -10.11 -6.81 -15.26
CA CYS A 211 -10.11 -7.54 -16.53
C CYS A 211 -10.65 -8.97 -16.38
N TYR A 212 -10.23 -9.68 -15.33
CA TYR A 212 -10.73 -11.03 -15.05
C TYR A 212 -12.24 -11.03 -14.72
N GLN A 213 -12.70 -10.07 -13.93
CA GLN A 213 -14.12 -9.93 -13.60
C GLN A 213 -14.97 -9.61 -14.83
N LEU A 214 -14.50 -8.74 -15.72
CA LEU A 214 -15.17 -8.45 -17.00
C LEU A 214 -15.24 -9.70 -17.88
N TYR A 215 -14.13 -10.44 -17.99
CA TYR A 215 -14.11 -11.71 -18.73
C TYR A 215 -15.08 -12.73 -18.14
N SER A 216 -15.09 -12.88 -16.82
CA SER A 216 -15.99 -13.81 -16.11
C SER A 216 -17.46 -13.39 -16.26
N LEU A 217 -17.75 -12.10 -16.22
CA LEU A 217 -19.10 -11.55 -16.43
C LEU A 217 -19.65 -11.89 -17.82
N LEU A 218 -18.84 -11.75 -18.87
CA LEU A 218 -19.25 -12.08 -20.25
C LEU A 218 -19.54 -13.57 -20.46
N ARG A 219 -18.91 -14.44 -19.67
CA ARG A 219 -19.06 -15.90 -19.74
C ARG A 219 -20.17 -16.42 -18.80
N SER A 220 -20.64 -15.60 -17.87
CA SER A 220 -21.56 -16.05 -16.82
C SER A 220 -23.00 -16.21 -17.34
N GLU A 221 -23.45 -17.45 -17.44
CA GLU A 221 -24.85 -17.78 -17.79
C GLU A 221 -25.81 -17.69 -16.59
N LYS A 222 -25.29 -17.74 -15.35
CA LYS A 222 -26.08 -17.78 -14.11
C LYS A 222 -26.27 -16.37 -13.54
N TRP A 223 -27.53 -15.97 -13.30
CA TRP A 223 -27.89 -14.66 -12.74
C TRP A 223 -27.18 -14.32 -11.42
N ASN A 224 -27.05 -15.28 -10.51
CA ASN A 224 -26.40 -15.05 -9.20
C ASN A 224 -24.90 -14.73 -9.32
N HIS A 225 -24.23 -15.38 -10.27
CA HIS A 225 -22.81 -15.14 -10.55
C HIS A 225 -22.65 -13.75 -11.18
N THR A 226 -23.54 -13.39 -12.11
CA THR A 226 -23.53 -12.09 -12.77
C THR A 226 -23.78 -10.94 -11.79
N LEU A 227 -24.76 -11.08 -10.89
CA LEU A 227 -25.08 -10.05 -9.90
C LEU A 227 -23.93 -9.78 -8.92
N SER A 228 -23.35 -10.83 -8.34
CA SER A 228 -22.25 -10.67 -7.37
C SER A 228 -20.99 -10.10 -8.01
N MET A 229 -20.65 -10.53 -9.23
CA MET A 229 -19.54 -9.95 -10.00
C MET A 229 -19.78 -8.49 -10.35
N ALA A 230 -20.99 -8.12 -10.76
CA ALA A 230 -21.34 -6.74 -11.11
C ALA A 230 -21.19 -5.78 -9.92
N LEU A 231 -21.61 -6.20 -8.72
CA LEU A 231 -21.46 -5.40 -7.50
C LEU A 231 -19.98 -5.20 -7.12
N ILE A 232 -19.17 -6.27 -7.17
CA ILE A 232 -17.73 -6.17 -6.89
C ILE A 232 -17.05 -5.29 -7.94
N LEU A 233 -17.38 -5.48 -9.22
CA LEU A 233 -16.83 -4.71 -10.33
C LEU A 233 -17.12 -3.21 -10.19
N PHE A 234 -18.32 -2.84 -9.75
CA PHE A 234 -18.69 -1.45 -9.49
C PHE A 234 -17.77 -0.81 -8.42
N CYS A 235 -17.52 -1.51 -7.32
CA CYS A 235 -16.58 -1.04 -6.29
C CYS A 235 -15.15 -0.93 -6.83
N ASN A 236 -14.71 -1.91 -7.62
CA ASN A 236 -13.37 -1.96 -8.21
C ASN A 236 -13.12 -0.81 -9.18
N TYR A 237 -14.12 -0.39 -9.95
CA TYR A 237 -13.99 0.80 -10.80
C TYR A 237 -13.68 2.07 -10.02
N TYR A 238 -14.32 2.26 -8.87
CA TYR A 238 -14.03 3.40 -8.01
C TYR A 238 -12.60 3.34 -7.46
N VAL A 239 -12.15 2.17 -6.99
CA VAL A 239 -10.78 1.98 -6.48
C VAL A 239 -9.75 2.21 -7.59
N LEU A 240 -9.99 1.67 -8.79
CA LEU A 240 -9.13 1.87 -9.95
C LEU A 240 -9.05 3.35 -10.34
N PHE A 241 -10.19 4.06 -10.39
CA PHE A 241 -10.22 5.49 -10.65
C PHE A 241 -9.41 6.28 -9.62
N LYS A 242 -9.58 5.97 -8.33
CA LYS A 242 -8.83 6.60 -7.24
C LYS A 242 -7.31 6.36 -7.40
N LEU A 243 -6.89 5.12 -7.66
CA LEU A 243 -5.49 4.77 -7.89
C LEU A 243 -4.88 5.50 -9.11
N LEU A 244 -5.63 5.59 -10.21
CA LEU A 244 -5.21 6.30 -11.42
C LEU A 244 -5.08 7.81 -11.17
N ARG A 245 -6.05 8.41 -10.48
CA ARG A 245 -5.99 9.82 -10.07
C ARG A 245 -4.74 10.07 -9.24
N ASP A 246 -4.51 9.25 -8.21
CA ASP A 246 -3.35 9.38 -7.34
C ASP A 246 -2.04 9.23 -8.13
N ARG A 247 -1.99 8.33 -9.13
CA ARG A 247 -0.83 8.16 -10.01
C ARG A 247 -0.56 9.40 -10.85
N ILE A 248 -1.60 10.01 -11.42
CA ILE A 248 -1.45 11.21 -12.25
C ILE A 248 -0.99 12.39 -11.40
N VAL A 249 -1.60 12.59 -10.23
CA VAL A 249 -1.24 13.68 -9.31
C VAL A 249 0.20 13.53 -8.84
N LEU A 250 0.56 12.33 -8.36
CA LEU A 250 1.90 12.05 -7.86
C LEU A 250 2.94 12.05 -8.99
N GLY A 251 2.59 11.53 -10.17
CA GLY A 251 3.41 11.59 -11.37
C GLY A 251 3.72 13.02 -11.79
N ARG A 252 2.72 13.89 -11.83
CA ARG A 252 2.94 15.33 -12.11
C ARG A 252 3.85 15.96 -11.06
N ALA A 253 3.60 15.75 -9.77
CA ALA A 253 4.42 16.30 -8.69
C ALA A 253 5.91 15.92 -8.81
N TYR A 254 6.22 14.68 -9.18
CA TYR A 254 7.61 14.22 -9.35
C TYR A 254 8.19 14.39 -10.76
N SER A 255 7.39 14.74 -11.78
CA SER A 255 7.89 15.13 -13.10
C SER A 255 8.43 16.57 -13.11
N TYR A 256 7.88 17.47 -12.30
CA TYR A 256 8.35 18.86 -12.20
C TYR A 256 9.83 19.05 -11.82
N PRO A 257 10.44 18.29 -10.89
CA PRO A 257 11.86 18.47 -10.58
C PRO A 257 12.80 18.08 -11.73
N LEU A 258 12.39 17.24 -12.69
CA LEU A 258 13.26 16.88 -13.82
C LEU A 258 13.33 17.97 -14.90
N ASN A 259 12.28 18.78 -15.06
CA ASN A 259 12.24 19.80 -16.11
C ASN A 259 12.93 21.11 -15.70
N ASN A 260 13.06 21.39 -14.40
CA ASN A 260 13.65 22.65 -13.92
C ASN A 260 15.17 22.59 -13.68
N TYR A 261 15.77 21.39 -13.63
CA TYR A 261 17.23 21.21 -13.67
C TYR A 261 17.77 21.00 -15.10
N GLY A 262 16.91 21.06 -16.11
CA GLY A 262 17.26 21.00 -17.54
C GLY A 262 17.55 22.36 -18.19
N LEU A 263 17.79 23.42 -17.41
CA LEU A 263 18.08 24.76 -17.94
C LEU A 263 19.30 25.40 -17.26
N LYS A 264 20.48 24.98 -17.72
CA LYS A 264 21.60 25.83 -18.17
C LYS A 264 22.82 24.93 -18.41
N ALA A 265 22.84 24.28 -19.56
CA ALA A 265 24.09 23.98 -20.24
C ALA A 265 24.32 25.14 -21.22
N HIS A 266 25.09 26.12 -20.78
CA HIS A 266 25.80 27.07 -21.63
C HIS A 266 27.15 27.34 -20.97
#